data_AF-A0A957HYB2-F1
#
_entry.id   AF-A0A957HYB2-F1
#
_cell.length_a   1.000
_cell.length_b   1.000
_cell.length_c   1.000
_cell.angle_alpha   90.00
_cell.angle_beta   90.00
_cell.angle_gamma   90.00
#
_symmetry.space_group_name_H-M   'P 1'
#
loop_
_entity.id
_entity.type
_entity.pdbx_description
1 polymer ?
#
loop_
_entity_poly.entity_id
_entity_poly.type
_entity_poly.pdbx_seq_one_letter_code
_entity_poly.pdbx_strand_id
1 'polypeptide(L)'
;EQAIAQWRALPSDEGAAYDKEVTIGVDELEPMITYGTNPGMGMGISTAVPDPAAEADLSKRASLQKALDYMNLPPGKPLLGHPVDVVFVGSCTNSRISDLRQAAALIDGRKVAASTRMLVVPGSEEVRRQAEAEGLHHIFMAAGAEWRSAGCSMCIAMNGDQLQPGQYAVSTSNRNFEGRQGAGGRTFLASPLTAVASAVHGQVTDPRVMMSQ
;
A
#
# COMPACT_ATOMS: atom_id res chain seq x y z
N GLU A 1 -4.35 30.76 12.86
CA GLU A 1 -3.34 30.97 13.92
C GLU A 1 -3.90 30.75 15.33
N GLN A 2 -5.02 31.38 15.72
CA GLN A 2 -5.65 31.17 17.04
C GLN A 2 -6.01 29.71 17.35
N ALA A 3 -6.60 28.98 16.39
CA ALA A 3 -6.92 27.55 16.57
C ALA A 3 -5.66 26.67 16.77
N ILE A 4 -4.54 27.02 16.11
CA ILE A 4 -3.26 26.32 16.28
C ILE A 4 -2.73 26.53 17.70
N ALA A 5 -2.80 27.77 18.21
CA ALA A 5 -2.38 28.08 19.57
C ALA A 5 -3.21 27.31 20.60
N GLN A 6 -4.53 27.23 20.41
CA GLN A 6 -5.42 26.44 21.28
C GLN A 6 -5.09 24.94 21.25
N TRP A 7 -4.88 24.33 20.08
CA TRP A 7 -4.53 22.91 19.99
C TRP A 7 -3.18 22.57 20.62
N ARG A 8 -2.18 23.46 20.50
CA ARG A 8 -0.88 23.27 21.13
C ARG A 8 -0.94 23.31 22.66
N ALA A 9 -2.01 23.85 23.23
CA ALA A 9 -2.25 23.90 24.67
C ALA A 9 -2.99 22.66 25.21
N LEU A 10 -3.18 21.61 24.41
CA LEU A 10 -3.81 20.35 24.80
C LEU A 10 -2.84 19.14 24.81
N PRO A 11 -1.64 19.22 25.43
CA PRO A 11 -0.82 18.03 25.65
C PRO A 11 -1.46 17.12 26.72
N SER A 12 -0.97 15.89 26.85
CA SER A 12 -1.24 15.09 28.05
C SER A 12 -0.69 15.81 29.29
N ASP A 13 -1.37 15.66 30.42
CA ASP A 13 -0.93 16.22 31.70
C ASP A 13 0.44 15.65 32.10
N GLU A 14 1.25 16.46 32.77
CA GLU A 14 2.53 16.00 33.33
C GLU A 14 2.29 14.84 34.31
N GLY A 15 3.00 13.73 34.13
CA GLY A 15 2.84 12.52 34.96
C GLY A 15 1.62 11.66 34.60
N ALA A 16 0.98 11.90 33.44
CA ALA A 16 -0.05 11.00 32.92
C ALA A 16 0.46 9.55 32.88
N ALA A 17 -0.34 8.62 33.41
CA ALA A 17 -0.02 7.20 33.42
C ALA A 17 -0.67 6.51 32.21
N TYR A 18 0.06 5.58 31.60
CA TYR A 18 -0.42 4.75 30.49
C TYR A 18 -0.35 3.27 30.90
N ASP A 19 -1.32 2.45 30.47
CA ASP A 19 -1.30 1.01 30.73
C ASP A 19 -0.07 0.32 30.10
N LYS A 20 0.45 0.89 29.02
CA LYS A 20 1.63 0.40 28.31
C LYS A 20 2.29 1.53 27.51
N GLU A 21 3.61 1.58 27.57
CA GLU A 21 4.45 2.44 26.72
C GLU A 21 5.29 1.58 25.78
N VAL A 22 5.43 2.01 24.53
CA VAL A 22 6.22 1.31 23.51
C VAL A 22 7.05 2.34 22.75
N THR A 23 8.38 2.17 22.77
CA THR A 23 9.31 3.00 21.99
C THR A 23 9.65 2.29 20.69
N ILE A 24 9.46 2.98 19.55
CA ILE A 24 9.74 2.46 18.22
C ILE A 24 10.88 3.28 17.60
N GLY A 25 12.03 2.66 17.41
CA GLY A 25 13.12 3.26 16.63
C GLY A 25 12.78 3.25 15.14
N VAL A 26 12.91 4.39 14.47
CA VAL A 26 12.55 4.55 13.04
C VAL A 26 13.76 4.61 12.11
N ASP A 27 14.97 4.62 12.68
CA ASP A 27 16.23 4.79 11.93
C ASP A 27 16.55 3.58 11.03
N GLU A 28 16.06 2.40 11.42
CA GLU A 28 16.22 1.14 10.68
C GLU A 28 14.97 0.78 9.84
N LEU A 29 13.96 1.65 9.81
CA LEU A 29 12.73 1.37 9.09
C LEU A 29 12.99 1.37 7.58
N GLU A 30 12.74 0.23 6.95
CA GLU A 30 12.75 0.11 5.50
C GLU A 30 11.33 0.16 4.91
N PRO A 31 11.16 0.23 3.58
CA PRO A 31 9.84 0.12 2.98
C PRO A 31 9.14 -1.16 3.45
N MET A 32 7.89 -1.04 3.92
CA MET A 32 7.12 -2.15 4.47
C MET A 32 6.10 -2.67 3.46
N ILE A 33 5.80 -3.96 3.55
CA ILE A 33 4.77 -4.63 2.75
C ILE A 33 4.07 -5.70 3.60
N THR A 34 2.78 -5.94 3.37
CA THR A 34 2.12 -7.12 3.98
C THR A 34 2.33 -8.37 3.13
N TYR A 35 2.50 -9.52 3.76
CA TYR A 35 2.59 -10.82 3.08
C TYR A 35 1.31 -11.66 3.20
N GLY A 36 0.42 -11.34 4.14
CA GLY A 36 -0.75 -12.17 4.49
C GLY A 36 -2.08 -11.51 4.16
N THR A 37 -3.12 -11.88 4.90
CA THR A 37 -4.53 -11.51 4.65
C THR A 37 -5.09 -10.51 5.66
N ASN A 38 -4.25 -9.84 6.44
CA ASN A 38 -4.67 -8.73 7.29
C ASN A 38 -3.52 -7.73 7.51
N PRO A 39 -3.84 -6.49 7.95
CA PRO A 39 -2.83 -5.43 8.11
C PRO A 39 -1.73 -5.73 9.14
N GLY A 40 -1.98 -6.63 10.10
CA GLY A 40 -0.99 -7.02 11.11
C GLY A 40 0.11 -7.94 10.56
N MET A 41 -0.08 -8.52 9.38
CA MET A 41 0.90 -9.39 8.72
C MET A 41 1.85 -8.56 7.83
N GLY A 42 2.49 -7.57 8.44
CA GLY A 42 3.48 -6.68 7.82
C GLY A 42 4.91 -7.19 7.99
N MET A 43 5.77 -6.93 7.02
CA MET A 43 7.20 -7.20 7.06
C MET A 43 7.98 -6.15 6.29
N GLY A 44 9.29 -6.05 6.54
CA GLY A 44 10.18 -5.27 5.68
C GLY A 44 10.20 -5.85 4.27
N ILE A 45 10.28 -5.01 3.25
CA ILE A 45 10.21 -5.46 1.85
C ILE A 45 11.36 -6.41 1.49
N SER A 46 12.49 -6.32 2.18
CA SER A 46 13.65 -7.21 2.00
C SER A 46 13.57 -8.49 2.83
N THR A 47 12.64 -8.55 3.79
CA THR A 47 12.49 -9.66 4.73
C THR A 47 11.82 -10.86 4.06
N ALA A 48 12.18 -12.08 4.47
CA ALA A 48 11.55 -13.30 3.99
C ALA A 48 10.14 -13.48 4.54
N VAL A 49 9.21 -14.00 3.72
CA VAL A 49 7.87 -14.41 4.18
C VAL A 49 8.01 -15.43 5.32
N PRO A 50 7.36 -15.23 6.48
CA PRO A 50 7.48 -16.13 7.63
C PRO A 50 7.09 -17.57 7.31
N ASP A 51 7.82 -18.52 7.88
CA ASP A 51 7.54 -19.95 7.73
C ASP A 51 6.61 -20.46 8.85
N PRO A 52 5.40 -20.98 8.53
CA PRO A 52 4.53 -21.62 9.51
C PRO A 52 5.22 -22.71 10.34
N ALA A 53 6.17 -23.45 9.75
CA ALA A 53 6.89 -24.52 10.45
C ALA A 53 7.74 -23.99 11.61
N ALA A 54 8.16 -22.72 11.58
CA ALA A 54 8.95 -22.08 12.62
C ALA A 54 8.11 -21.45 13.74
N GLU A 55 6.78 -21.35 13.59
CA GLU A 55 5.89 -20.79 14.62
C GLU A 55 5.55 -21.85 15.67
N ALA A 56 5.88 -21.61 16.94
CA ALA A 56 5.69 -22.56 18.04
C ALA A 56 4.23 -22.62 18.52
N ASP A 57 3.51 -21.49 18.46
CA ASP A 57 2.10 -21.42 18.83
C ASP A 57 1.23 -22.06 17.75
N LEU A 58 0.50 -23.11 18.12
CA LEU A 58 -0.32 -23.87 17.16
C LEU A 58 -1.43 -23.04 16.50
N SER A 59 -2.00 -22.08 17.24
CA SER A 59 -3.06 -21.21 16.72
C SER A 59 -2.50 -20.21 15.71
N LYS A 60 -1.38 -19.56 16.06
CA LYS A 60 -0.67 -18.66 15.15
C LYS A 60 -0.16 -19.39 13.91
N ARG A 61 0.38 -20.60 14.08
CA ARG A 61 0.82 -21.46 12.97
C ARG A 61 -0.33 -21.73 12.01
N ALA A 62 -1.49 -22.17 12.52
CA ALA A 62 -2.66 -22.44 11.69
C ALA A 62 -3.17 -21.18 10.97
N SER A 63 -3.19 -20.03 11.67
CA SER A 63 -3.58 -18.76 11.07
C SER A 63 -2.61 -18.29 9.98
N LEU A 64 -1.31 -18.46 10.20
CA LEU A 64 -0.27 -18.10 9.23
C LEU A 64 -0.35 -19.01 8.00
N GLN A 65 -0.47 -20.33 8.19
CA GLN A 65 -0.64 -21.28 7.10
C GLN A 65 -1.85 -20.93 6.24
N LYS A 66 -3.01 -20.69 6.85
CA LYS A 66 -4.23 -20.31 6.12
C LYS A 66 -4.02 -19.03 5.30
N ALA A 67 -3.35 -18.02 5.86
CA ALA A 67 -3.08 -16.78 5.16
C ALA A 67 -2.14 -17.00 3.95
N LEU A 68 -1.09 -17.80 4.10
CA LEU A 68 -0.16 -18.12 3.01
C LEU A 68 -0.82 -18.99 1.93
N ASP A 69 -1.69 -19.91 2.30
CA ASP A 69 -2.46 -20.73 1.36
C ASP A 69 -3.38 -19.84 0.50
N TYR A 70 -4.09 -18.90 1.12
CA TYR A 70 -4.92 -17.92 0.41
C TYR A 70 -4.09 -17.05 -0.54
N MET A 71 -2.99 -16.50 -0.02
CA MET A 71 -2.06 -15.66 -0.77
C MET A 71 -1.24 -16.48 -1.78
N ASN A 72 -1.30 -17.81 -1.73
CA ASN A 72 -0.52 -18.74 -2.54
C ASN A 72 0.98 -18.35 -2.57
N LEU A 73 1.53 -18.12 -1.38
CA LEU A 73 2.91 -17.69 -1.21
C LEU A 73 3.76 -18.79 -0.58
N PRO A 74 4.93 -19.13 -1.16
CA PRO A 74 5.89 -19.99 -0.50
C PRO A 74 6.57 -19.22 0.65
N PRO A 75 6.80 -19.87 1.81
CA PRO A 75 7.57 -19.26 2.89
C PRO A 75 9.07 -19.16 2.55
N GLY A 76 9.79 -18.37 3.34
CA GLY A 76 11.26 -18.36 3.36
C GLY A 76 11.92 -17.53 2.25
N LYS A 77 11.16 -16.84 1.41
CA LYS A 77 11.68 -15.90 0.40
C LYS A 77 11.06 -14.50 0.54
N PRO A 78 11.79 -13.42 0.24
CA PRO A 78 11.21 -12.09 0.17
C PRO A 78 10.17 -12.00 -0.96
N LEU A 79 9.29 -10.99 -0.86
CA LEU A 79 8.33 -10.70 -1.92
C LEU A 79 8.94 -9.95 -3.10
N LEU A 80 10.14 -9.39 -2.96
CA LEU A 80 10.83 -8.72 -4.06
C LEU A 80 10.89 -9.60 -5.31
N GLY A 81 10.42 -9.06 -6.43
CA GLY A 81 10.32 -9.79 -7.70
C GLY A 81 9.07 -10.66 -7.86
N HIS A 82 8.18 -10.71 -6.86
CA HIS A 82 6.90 -11.40 -7.01
C HIS A 82 6.01 -10.66 -8.02
N PRO A 83 5.50 -11.31 -9.07
CA PRO A 83 4.68 -10.66 -10.10
C PRO A 83 3.43 -9.99 -9.53
N VAL A 84 3.01 -8.88 -10.15
CA VAL A 84 1.82 -8.12 -9.75
C VAL A 84 0.97 -7.78 -10.96
N ASP A 85 -0.31 -8.15 -10.91
CA ASP A 85 -1.27 -7.90 -11.97
C ASP A 85 -1.90 -6.52 -11.88
N VAL A 86 -2.15 -6.03 -10.66
CA VAL A 86 -2.87 -4.79 -10.42
C VAL A 86 -2.15 -3.92 -9.40
N VAL A 87 -2.03 -2.62 -9.65
CA VAL A 87 -1.54 -1.65 -8.67
C VAL A 87 -2.62 -0.61 -8.41
N PHE A 88 -2.87 -0.34 -7.13
CA PHE A 88 -3.87 0.62 -6.71
C PHE A 88 -3.24 1.68 -5.81
N VAL A 89 -3.15 2.90 -6.34
CA VAL A 89 -2.78 4.11 -5.61
C VAL A 89 -4.07 4.86 -5.30
N GLY A 90 -4.65 4.55 -4.17
CA GLY A 90 -5.98 4.98 -3.80
C GLY A 90 -6.29 4.70 -2.33
N SER A 91 -7.11 5.57 -1.72
CA SER A 91 -7.90 5.41 -0.49
C SER A 91 -7.91 6.72 0.30
N CYS A 92 -8.82 6.82 1.27
CA CYS A 92 -8.79 7.91 2.26
C CYS A 92 -7.50 7.94 3.10
N THR A 93 -6.69 6.87 3.08
CA THR A 93 -5.49 6.76 3.93
C THR A 93 -4.24 7.28 3.22
N ASN A 94 -4.06 6.97 1.93
CA ASN A 94 -2.79 7.17 1.22
C ASN A 94 -2.98 7.77 -0.18
N SER A 95 -3.91 8.73 -0.30
CA SER A 95 -4.16 9.48 -1.54
C SER A 95 -4.44 10.95 -1.26
N ARG A 96 -3.67 11.51 -0.32
CA ARG A 96 -3.56 12.95 -0.10
C ARG A 96 -2.74 13.57 -1.21
N ILE A 97 -2.80 14.89 -1.36
CA ILE A 97 -2.03 15.57 -2.41
C ILE A 97 -0.52 15.31 -2.31
N SER A 98 0.04 15.22 -1.09
CA SER A 98 1.44 14.87 -0.87
C SER A 98 1.80 13.45 -1.35
N ASP A 99 0.86 12.51 -1.25
CA ASP A 99 1.05 11.13 -1.70
C ASP A 99 1.07 11.08 -3.24
N LEU A 100 0.12 11.77 -3.87
CA LEU A 100 0.01 11.85 -5.33
C LEU A 100 1.21 12.57 -5.95
N ARG A 101 1.72 13.64 -5.32
CA ARG A 101 2.94 14.33 -5.78
C ARG A 101 4.16 13.42 -5.75
N GLN A 102 4.36 12.68 -4.65
CA GLN A 102 5.46 11.74 -4.52
C GLN A 102 5.36 10.60 -5.55
N ALA A 103 4.16 10.03 -5.71
CA ALA A 103 3.88 9.01 -6.71
C ALA A 103 4.11 9.51 -8.15
N ALA A 104 3.65 10.73 -8.45
CA ALA A 104 3.83 11.36 -9.76
C ALA A 104 5.31 11.62 -10.05
N ALA A 105 6.06 12.18 -9.10
CA ALA A 105 7.50 12.40 -9.25
C ALA A 105 8.28 11.09 -9.51
N LEU A 106 7.85 9.98 -8.90
CA LEU A 106 8.48 8.69 -9.11
C LEU A 106 8.07 8.02 -10.44
N ILE A 107 6.89 8.30 -10.99
CA ILE A 107 6.44 7.67 -12.25
C ILE A 107 6.72 8.52 -13.49
N ASP A 108 7.06 9.80 -13.33
CA ASP A 108 7.27 10.72 -14.44
C ASP A 108 8.35 10.22 -15.41
N GLY A 109 8.07 10.33 -16.72
CA GLY A 109 8.89 9.79 -17.80
C GLY A 109 8.94 8.25 -17.89
N ARG A 110 8.27 7.51 -17.00
CA ARG A 110 8.25 6.04 -16.97
C ARG A 110 6.89 5.49 -17.43
N LYS A 111 6.82 4.19 -17.68
CA LYS A 111 5.60 3.48 -18.10
C LYS A 111 5.28 2.38 -17.12
N VAL A 112 3.99 2.18 -16.87
CA VAL A 112 3.47 0.98 -16.20
C VAL A 112 3.82 -0.23 -17.07
N ALA A 113 4.23 -1.33 -16.43
CA ALA A 113 4.54 -2.57 -17.13
C ALA A 113 3.32 -3.07 -17.91
N ALA A 114 3.53 -3.60 -19.12
CA ALA A 114 2.44 -4.05 -19.99
C ALA A 114 1.59 -5.17 -19.37
N SER A 115 2.15 -5.93 -18.42
CA SER A 115 1.46 -6.98 -17.66
C SER A 115 0.64 -6.45 -16.49
N THR A 116 0.69 -5.15 -16.19
CA THR A 116 0.15 -4.58 -14.95
C THR A 116 -0.86 -3.49 -15.24
N ARG A 117 -2.00 -3.56 -14.56
CA ARG A 117 -3.02 -2.51 -14.58
C ARG A 117 -2.83 -1.59 -13.38
N MET A 118 -2.70 -0.28 -13.59
CA MET A 118 -2.56 0.68 -12.50
C MET A 118 -3.77 1.60 -12.41
N LEU A 119 -4.36 1.70 -11.21
CA LEU A 119 -5.47 2.58 -10.86
C LEU A 119 -4.97 3.69 -9.93
N VAL A 120 -5.29 4.94 -10.25
CA VAL A 120 -4.99 6.09 -9.38
C VAL A 120 -6.28 6.80 -8.99
N VAL A 121 -6.57 6.84 -7.70
CA VAL A 121 -7.84 7.33 -7.14
C VAL A 121 -7.55 8.39 -6.06
N PRO A 122 -7.88 9.67 -6.31
CA PRO A 122 -7.72 10.71 -5.30
C PRO A 122 -8.59 10.46 -4.05
N GLY A 123 -8.08 10.81 -2.87
CA GLY A 123 -8.76 10.57 -1.60
C GLY A 123 -10.00 11.45 -1.36
N SER A 124 -10.16 12.54 -2.12
CA SER A 124 -11.33 13.42 -2.11
C SER A 124 -11.41 14.23 -3.41
N GLU A 125 -12.58 14.82 -3.70
CA GLU A 125 -12.75 15.71 -4.85
C GLU A 125 -11.87 16.97 -4.77
N GLU A 126 -11.60 17.49 -3.56
CA GLU A 126 -10.68 18.62 -3.38
C GLU A 126 -9.25 18.24 -3.79
N VAL A 127 -8.78 17.06 -3.35
CA VAL A 127 -7.46 16.55 -3.75
C VAL A 127 -7.42 16.26 -5.25
N ARG A 128 -8.50 15.73 -5.84
CA ARG A 128 -8.59 15.50 -7.30
C ARG A 128 -8.42 16.81 -8.05
N ARG A 129 -9.22 17.83 -7.71
CA ARG A 129 -9.18 19.15 -8.34
C ARG A 129 -7.79 19.78 -8.21
N GLN A 130 -7.17 19.65 -7.04
CA GLN A 130 -5.82 20.14 -6.81
C GLN A 130 -4.78 19.40 -7.66
N ALA A 131 -4.83 18.06 -7.69
CA ALA A 131 -3.92 17.24 -8.50
C ALA A 131 -4.09 17.49 -10.00
N GLU A 132 -5.32 17.78 -10.46
CA GLU A 132 -5.63 18.16 -11.83
C GLU A 132 -5.08 19.55 -12.16
N ALA A 133 -5.26 20.53 -11.28
CA ALA A 133 -4.69 21.87 -11.43
C ALA A 133 -3.16 21.87 -11.44
N GLU A 134 -2.53 20.94 -10.72
CA GLU A 134 -1.07 20.73 -10.72
C GLU A 134 -0.59 19.86 -11.90
N GLY A 135 -1.49 19.33 -12.73
CA GLY A 135 -1.14 18.50 -13.88
C GLY A 135 -0.72 17.05 -13.54
N LEU A 136 -0.83 16.62 -12.28
CA LEU A 136 -0.37 15.29 -11.84
C LEU A 136 -1.11 14.15 -12.56
N HIS A 137 -2.40 14.33 -12.83
CA HIS A 137 -3.20 13.36 -13.59
C HIS A 137 -2.63 13.08 -14.99
N HIS A 138 -2.04 14.08 -15.66
CA HIS A 138 -1.40 13.87 -16.96
C HIS A 138 -0.17 12.99 -16.85
N ILE A 139 0.62 13.11 -15.78
CA ILE A 139 1.79 12.26 -15.52
C ILE A 139 1.36 10.79 -15.38
N PHE A 140 0.33 10.53 -14.57
CA PHE A 140 -0.19 9.17 -14.39
C PHE A 140 -0.77 8.59 -15.70
N MET A 141 -1.58 9.35 -16.43
CA MET A 141 -2.13 8.90 -17.71
C MET A 141 -1.04 8.69 -18.77
N ALA A 142 -0.02 9.56 -18.80
CA ALA A 142 1.13 9.41 -19.68
C ALA A 142 1.91 8.13 -19.33
N ALA A 143 1.98 7.73 -18.06
CA ALA A 143 2.58 6.44 -17.67
C ALA A 143 1.73 5.22 -18.06
N GLY A 144 0.47 5.41 -18.49
CA GLY A 144 -0.48 4.34 -18.82
C GLY A 144 -1.39 3.93 -17.65
N ALA A 145 -1.42 4.71 -16.56
CA ALA A 145 -2.33 4.46 -15.45
C ALA A 145 -3.74 5.02 -15.71
N GLU A 146 -4.74 4.37 -15.11
CA GLU A 146 -6.13 4.80 -15.11
C GLU A 146 -6.36 5.86 -14.03
N TRP A 147 -6.55 7.12 -14.44
CA TRP A 147 -6.99 8.19 -13.54
C TRP A 147 -8.51 8.08 -13.28
N ARG A 148 -8.90 7.96 -12.01
CA ARG A 148 -10.29 7.81 -11.59
C ARG A 148 -10.82 9.05 -10.86
N SER A 149 -12.15 9.18 -10.80
CA SER A 149 -12.82 10.12 -9.91
C SER A 149 -12.53 9.78 -8.44
N ALA A 150 -12.66 10.77 -7.54
CA ALA A 150 -12.40 10.53 -6.13
C ALA A 150 -13.46 9.58 -5.53
N GLY A 151 -13.02 8.67 -4.66
CA GLY A 151 -13.92 7.73 -4.01
C GLY A 151 -13.21 6.49 -3.47
N CYS A 152 -13.99 5.52 -2.97
CA CYS A 152 -13.43 4.32 -2.38
C CYS A 152 -12.89 3.32 -3.43
N SER A 153 -13.51 3.22 -4.61
CA SER A 153 -13.04 2.38 -5.74
C SER A 153 -12.62 0.97 -5.27
N MET A 154 -11.44 0.49 -5.70
CA MET A 154 -10.93 -0.85 -5.41
C MET A 154 -10.65 -1.06 -3.92
N CYS A 155 -10.47 -0.01 -3.10
CA CYS A 155 -10.25 -0.15 -1.65
C CYS A 155 -11.37 -0.98 -0.98
N ILE A 156 -12.57 -0.97 -1.58
CA ILE A 156 -13.74 -1.70 -1.13
C ILE A 156 -14.46 -2.46 -2.27
N ALA A 157 -13.74 -2.74 -3.37
CA ALA A 157 -14.25 -3.42 -4.56
C ALA A 157 -15.55 -2.81 -5.14
N MET A 158 -15.58 -1.49 -5.33
CA MET A 158 -16.74 -0.77 -5.86
C MET A 158 -16.49 -0.19 -7.25
N ASN A 159 -17.57 0.23 -7.92
CA ASN A 159 -17.54 0.90 -9.22
C ASN A 159 -16.90 0.06 -10.34
N GLY A 160 -16.92 -1.27 -10.21
CA GLY A 160 -16.29 -2.20 -11.14
C GLY A 160 -14.76 -2.34 -10.98
N ASP A 161 -14.14 -1.57 -10.08
CA ASP A 161 -12.72 -1.72 -9.75
C ASP A 161 -12.56 -2.86 -8.74
N GLN A 162 -12.30 -4.06 -9.25
CA GLN A 162 -12.11 -5.27 -8.45
C GLN A 162 -11.05 -6.19 -9.05
N LEU A 163 -10.39 -6.95 -8.19
CA LEU A 163 -9.50 -8.04 -8.56
C LEU A 163 -10.31 -9.25 -9.04
N GLN A 164 -9.75 -9.96 -10.00
CA GLN A 164 -10.20 -11.28 -10.41
C GLN A 164 -9.53 -12.36 -9.54
N PRO A 165 -10.15 -13.55 -9.41
CA PRO A 165 -9.54 -14.65 -8.67
C PRO A 165 -8.12 -14.96 -9.13
N GLY A 166 -7.19 -15.05 -8.17
CA GLY A 166 -5.79 -15.36 -8.41
C GLY A 166 -4.89 -14.16 -8.73
N GLN A 167 -5.46 -12.98 -9.03
CA GLN A 167 -4.67 -11.77 -9.28
C GLN A 167 -3.99 -11.29 -8.00
N TYR A 168 -2.75 -10.83 -8.15
CA TYR A 168 -2.00 -10.14 -7.13
C TYR A 168 -2.09 -8.63 -7.31
N ALA A 169 -2.26 -7.94 -6.20
CA ALA A 169 -2.28 -6.49 -6.15
C ALA A 169 -1.29 -5.92 -5.15
N VAL A 170 -0.65 -4.80 -5.51
CA VAL A 170 -0.02 -3.89 -4.55
C VAL A 170 -0.92 -2.68 -4.38
N SER A 171 -1.35 -2.42 -3.16
CA SER A 171 -2.44 -1.51 -2.85
C SER A 171 -2.05 -0.56 -1.74
N THR A 172 -2.33 0.73 -1.93
CA THR A 172 -2.18 1.75 -0.88
C THR A 172 -3.44 1.88 -0.01
N SER A 173 -4.28 0.85 0.01
CA SER A 173 -5.38 0.76 0.97
C SER A 173 -4.86 0.43 2.38
N ASN A 174 -5.75 0.43 3.37
CA ASN A 174 -5.41 0.06 4.74
C ASN A 174 -5.90 -1.35 5.15
N ARG A 175 -6.49 -2.11 4.21
CA ARG A 175 -7.12 -3.41 4.50
C ARG A 175 -6.98 -4.37 3.32
N ASN A 176 -6.45 -5.55 3.58
CA ASN A 176 -6.28 -6.65 2.62
C ASN A 176 -6.92 -7.97 3.11
N PHE A 177 -8.03 -7.87 3.85
CA PHE A 177 -8.83 -9.05 4.20
C PHE A 177 -9.23 -9.85 2.95
N GLU A 178 -9.35 -11.16 3.10
CA GLU A 178 -9.80 -12.06 2.03
C GLU A 178 -11.09 -11.51 1.37
N GLY A 179 -11.06 -11.34 0.05
CA GLY A 179 -12.20 -10.82 -0.71
C GLY A 179 -12.38 -9.30 -0.68
N ARG A 180 -11.58 -8.54 0.07
CA ARG A 180 -11.79 -7.09 0.29
C ARG A 180 -11.76 -6.27 -0.99
N GLN A 181 -10.82 -6.56 -1.88
CA GLN A 181 -10.64 -5.87 -3.17
C GLN A 181 -11.17 -6.70 -4.35
N GLY A 182 -11.92 -7.78 -4.08
CA GLY A 182 -12.40 -8.73 -5.08
C GLY A 182 -12.29 -10.17 -4.57
N ALA A 183 -13.29 -11.00 -4.83
CA ALA A 183 -13.31 -12.39 -4.39
C ALA A 183 -12.14 -13.19 -5.00
N GLY A 184 -11.33 -13.83 -4.15
CA GLY A 184 -10.14 -14.57 -4.56
C GLY A 184 -8.95 -13.72 -5.03
N GLY A 185 -9.04 -12.39 -4.96
CA GLY A 185 -7.91 -11.49 -5.20
C GLY A 185 -6.95 -11.46 -4.01
N ARG A 186 -5.66 -11.33 -4.28
CA ARG A 186 -4.57 -11.37 -3.30
C ARG A 186 -3.94 -10.00 -3.22
N THR A 187 -3.93 -9.38 -2.03
CA THR A 187 -3.52 -7.98 -1.90
C THR A 187 -2.37 -7.82 -0.91
N PHE A 188 -1.31 -7.18 -1.36
CA PHE A 188 -0.25 -6.62 -0.54
C PHE A 188 -0.54 -5.15 -0.26
N LEU A 189 -0.51 -4.74 1.01
CA LEU A 189 -0.54 -3.34 1.40
C LEU A 189 0.87 -2.77 1.36
N ALA A 190 1.04 -1.61 0.75
CA ALA A 190 2.32 -0.92 0.69
C ALA A 190 2.15 0.61 0.56
N SER A 191 3.26 1.34 0.69
CA SER A 191 3.27 2.79 0.48
C SER A 191 2.99 3.19 -0.99
N PRO A 192 2.58 4.43 -1.27
CA PRO A 192 2.44 4.93 -2.64
C PRO A 192 3.71 4.79 -3.50
N LEU A 193 4.88 5.01 -2.91
CA LEU A 193 6.16 4.86 -3.62
C LEU A 193 6.41 3.40 -4.00
N THR A 194 6.21 2.46 -3.07
CA THR A 194 6.32 1.02 -3.33
C THR A 194 5.32 0.55 -4.38
N ALA A 195 4.09 1.05 -4.33
CA ALA A 195 3.05 0.74 -5.30
C ALA A 195 3.45 1.21 -6.71
N VAL A 196 3.88 2.46 -6.87
CA VAL A 196 4.37 2.99 -8.16
C VAL A 196 5.56 2.21 -8.67
N ALA A 197 6.54 1.90 -7.81
CA ALA A 197 7.70 1.13 -8.22
C ALA A 197 7.32 -0.26 -8.73
N SER A 198 6.34 -0.87 -8.06
CA SER A 198 5.81 -2.17 -8.46
C SER A 198 5.01 -2.11 -9.76
N ALA A 199 4.29 -1.00 -10.03
CA ALA A 199 3.57 -0.80 -11.29
C ALA A 199 4.52 -0.68 -12.48
N VAL A 200 5.63 0.04 -12.31
CA VAL A 200 6.62 0.24 -13.38
C VAL A 200 7.34 -1.06 -13.73
N HIS A 201 7.64 -1.90 -12.75
CA HIS A 201 8.38 -3.15 -12.97
C HIS A 201 7.48 -4.39 -13.18
N GLY A 202 6.19 -4.27 -12.89
CA GLY A 202 5.22 -5.38 -12.97
C GLY A 202 5.40 -6.47 -11.92
N GLN A 203 6.12 -6.16 -10.85
CA GLN A 203 6.45 -7.04 -9.75
C GLN A 203 6.70 -6.22 -8.48
N VAL A 204 6.56 -6.82 -7.31
CA VAL A 204 6.88 -6.16 -6.04
C VAL A 204 8.32 -5.64 -6.08
N THR A 205 8.46 -4.32 -5.95
CA THR A 205 9.74 -3.63 -6.13
C THR A 205 10.00 -2.64 -5.01
N ASP A 206 11.24 -2.64 -4.52
CA ASP A 206 11.71 -1.65 -3.58
C ASP A 206 11.75 -0.26 -4.23
N PRO A 207 11.02 0.75 -3.69
CA PRO A 207 11.01 2.08 -4.31
C PRO A 207 12.39 2.75 -4.35
N ARG A 208 13.31 2.39 -3.44
CA ARG A 208 14.65 2.99 -3.35
C ARG A 208 15.44 2.85 -4.65
N VAL A 209 15.22 1.77 -5.42
CA VAL A 209 15.91 1.53 -6.71
C VAL A 209 15.54 2.55 -7.79
N MET A 210 14.43 3.27 -7.61
CA MET A 210 13.95 4.31 -8.53
C MET A 210 14.13 5.73 -8.00
N MET A 211 14.42 5.87 -6.71
CA MET A 211 14.65 7.16 -6.03
C MET A 211 16.11 7.60 -6.11
N SER A 212 17.03 6.66 -6.38
CA SER A 212 18.43 6.95 -6.65
C SER A 212 18.62 7.46 -8.09
N GLN A 213 18.32 8.75 -8.30
CA GLN A 213 18.90 9.59 -9.35
C GLN A 213 19.24 10.96 -8.77
#